data_AF-A0A9P6WR20-F1
#
_entry.id   AF-A0A9P6WR20-F1
#
_cell.length_a   1.000
_cell.length_b   1.000
_cell.length_c   1.000
_cell.angle_alpha   90.00
_cell.angle_beta   90.00
_cell.angle_gamma   90.00
#
_symmetry.space_group_name_H-M   'P 1'
#
loop_
_entity.id
_entity.type
_entity.pdbx_description
1 polymer ?
#
loop_
_entity_poly.entity_id
_entity_poly.type
_entity_poly.pdbx_seq_one_letter_code
_entity_poly.pdbx_strand_id
1 'polypeptide(L)'
;MGTAAVTGPHLHNFSEISRRMREAGALLIGEDVQAVGDLLQHLLDDERAREDMARAGCTLVSNGRGALQRTLALVAPHLPPPRS
;
A
#
# COMPACT_ATOMS: atom_id res chain seq x y z
N MET A 1 4.25 7.36 -4.50
CA MET A 1 4.44 5.91 -4.72
C MET A 1 5.94 5.68 -4.84
N GLY A 2 6.50 4.74 -4.07
CA GLY A 2 7.96 4.61 -3.90
C GLY A 2 8.49 5.34 -2.66
N THR A 3 7.71 5.36 -1.59
CA THR A 3 8.10 5.97 -0.31
C THR A 3 7.86 4.94 0.77
N ALA A 4 8.79 4.82 1.72
CA ALA A 4 8.59 4.01 2.92
C ALA A 4 7.40 4.54 3.73
N ALA A 5 6.57 3.65 4.28
CA ALA A 5 5.29 4.02 4.89
C ALA A 5 5.19 3.51 6.33
N VAL A 6 4.74 4.40 7.22
CA VAL A 6 4.41 4.12 8.62
C VAL A 6 2.99 4.63 8.89
N THR A 7 2.22 3.90 9.69
CA THR A 7 0.87 4.30 10.11
C THR A 7 0.59 3.84 11.55
N GLY A 8 -0.49 4.36 12.14
CA GLY A 8 -1.07 3.85 13.40
C GLY A 8 -1.97 2.61 13.19
N PRO A 9 -2.55 2.06 14.26
CA PRO A 9 -3.19 0.74 14.25
C PRO A 9 -4.60 0.73 13.62
N HIS A 10 -5.20 1.89 13.40
CA HIS A 10 -6.59 2.01 12.96
C HIS A 10 -6.76 1.84 11.44
N LEU A 11 -6.79 0.58 10.99
CA LEU A 11 -6.77 0.24 9.56
C LEU A 11 -8.02 -0.49 9.09
N HIS A 12 -9.14 -0.38 9.80
CA HIS A 12 -10.38 -1.11 9.49
C HIS A 12 -10.85 -0.92 8.03
N ASN A 13 -10.76 0.30 7.49
CA ASN A 13 -11.12 0.61 6.10
C ASN A 13 -10.13 0.08 5.05
N PHE A 14 -8.93 -0.31 5.48
CA PHE A 14 -7.82 -0.69 4.62
C PHE A 14 -7.22 -2.05 5.02
N SER A 15 -7.94 -2.85 5.80
CA SER A 15 -7.40 -4.02 6.49
C SER A 15 -6.73 -5.02 5.56
N GLU A 16 -7.35 -5.31 4.41
CA GLU A 16 -6.79 -6.22 3.41
C GLU A 16 -5.52 -5.67 2.77
N ILE A 17 -5.54 -4.41 2.30
CA ILE A 17 -4.37 -3.82 1.63
C ILE A 17 -3.23 -3.59 2.62
N SER A 18 -3.52 -3.15 3.85
CA SER A 18 -2.54 -2.99 4.91
C SER A 18 -1.90 -4.31 5.32
N ARG A 19 -2.67 -5.40 5.39
CA ARG A 19 -2.11 -6.75 5.60
C ARG A 19 -1.13 -7.13 4.48
N ARG A 20 -1.55 -6.98 3.22
CA ARG A 20 -0.69 -7.29 2.06
C ARG A 20 0.57 -6.42 2.02
N MET A 21 0.45 -5.13 2.36
CA MET A 21 1.60 -4.22 2.45
C MET A 21 2.55 -4.62 3.57
N ARG A 22 2.04 -4.99 4.74
CA ARG A 22 2.87 -5.47 5.86
C ARG A 22 3.61 -6.76 5.50
N GLU A 23 2.92 -7.73 4.92
CA GLU A 23 3.50 -9.01 4.45
C GLU A 23 4.58 -8.81 3.39
N ALA A 24 4.40 -7.82 2.50
CA ALA A 24 5.38 -7.45 1.50
C ALA A 24 6.57 -6.64 2.05
N GLY A 25 6.56 -6.25 3.33
CA GLY A 25 7.57 -5.36 3.89
C GLY A 25 7.45 -3.91 3.41
N ALA A 26 6.28 -3.50 2.94
CA ALA A 26 5.97 -2.18 2.39
C ALA A 26 5.26 -1.23 3.37
N LEU A 27 4.95 -1.69 4.60
CA LEU A 27 4.25 -0.89 5.62
C LEU A 27 4.67 -1.32 7.03
N LEU A 28 5.05 -0.35 7.85
CA LEU A 28 5.20 -0.51 9.30
C LEU A 28 3.99 0.08 10.02
N ILE A 29 3.65 -0.51 11.17
CA ILE A 29 2.47 -0.11 11.95
C ILE A 29 2.90 0.00 13.40
N GLY A 30 2.79 1.20 13.96
CA GLY A 30 2.97 1.45 15.39
C GLY A 30 1.63 1.39 16.11
N GLU A 31 1.60 0.85 17.33
CA GLU A 31 0.37 0.73 18.13
C GLU A 31 -0.01 2.04 18.83
N ASP A 32 0.93 2.98 18.95
CA ASP A 32 0.73 4.30 19.52
C ASP A 32 1.64 5.37 18.86
N VAL A 33 1.56 6.60 19.38
CA VAL A 33 2.29 7.76 18.84
C VAL A 33 3.80 7.57 18.95
N GLN A 34 4.28 7.03 20.07
CA GLN A 34 5.69 6.80 20.35
C GLN A 34 6.24 5.75 19.37
N ALA A 35 5.56 4.63 19.22
CA ALA A 35 5.94 3.58 18.28
C ALA A 35 6.01 4.09 16.84
N VAL A 36 5.06 4.93 16.41
CA VAL A 36 5.11 5.57 15.08
C VAL A 36 6.35 6.48 14.96
N GLY A 37 6.64 7.27 16.01
CA GLY A 37 7.83 8.12 16.06
C GLY A 37 9.13 7.33 15.92
N ASP A 38 9.27 6.24 16.67
CA ASP A 38 10.45 5.38 16.65
C ASP A 38 10.65 4.72 15.28
N LEU A 39 9.58 4.25 14.65
CA LEU A 39 9.62 3.66 13.30
C LEU A 39 10.01 4.70 12.25
N LEU A 40 9.51 5.93 12.36
CA LEU A 40 9.89 7.03 11.48
C LEU A 40 11.37 7.39 11.67
N GLN A 41 11.84 7.49 12.91
CA GLN A 41 13.25 7.79 13.19
C GLN A 41 14.17 6.70 12.64
N HIS A 42 13.85 5.42 12.87
CA HIS A 42 14.59 4.31 12.27
C HIS A 42 14.68 4.43 10.74
N LEU A 43 13.56 4.71 10.07
CA LEU A 43 13.56 4.90 8.63
C LEU A 43 14.34 6.16 8.21
N LEU A 44 14.33 7.25 8.98
CA LEU A 44 15.09 8.45 8.66
C LEU A 44 16.61 8.24 8.81
N ASP A 45 17.02 7.39 9.75
CA ASP A 45 18.42 7.08 10.01
C ASP A 45 18.99 5.99 9.06
N ASP A 46 18.13 5.16 8.46
CA ASP A 46 18.52 4.07 7.56
C ASP A 46 17.94 4.24 6.14
N GLU A 47 18.74 4.84 5.25
CA GLU A 47 18.37 4.97 3.82
C GLU A 47 18.10 3.62 3.17
N ARG A 48 18.85 2.56 3.52
CA ARG A 48 18.68 1.27 2.86
C ARG A 48 17.34 0.65 3.19
N ALA A 49 16.95 0.72 4.47
CA ALA A 49 15.62 0.30 4.92
C ALA A 49 14.51 1.06 4.18
N ARG A 50 14.66 2.38 3.96
CA ARG A 50 13.70 3.16 3.17
C ARG A 50 13.59 2.69 1.73
N GLU A 51 14.72 2.54 1.06
CA GLU A 51 14.76 2.14 -0.34
C GLU A 51 14.13 0.76 -0.55
N ASP A 52 14.45 -0.19 0.33
CA ASP A 52 13.92 -1.55 0.24
C ASP A 52 12.41 -1.59 0.48
N MET A 53 11.91 -0.83 1.45
CA MET A 53 10.47 -0.68 1.69
C MET A 53 9.73 0.01 0.54
N ALA A 54 10.31 1.08 -0.01
CA ALA A 54 9.77 1.78 -1.17
C ALA A 54 9.67 0.84 -2.39
N ARG A 55 10.72 0.04 -2.62
CA ARG A 55 10.77 -0.97 -3.70
C ARG A 55 9.70 -2.04 -3.51
N ALA A 56 9.54 -2.54 -2.29
CA ALA A 56 8.51 -3.51 -1.94
C ALA A 56 7.09 -2.99 -2.26
N GLY A 57 6.80 -1.74 -1.84
CA GLY A 57 5.51 -1.10 -2.14
C GLY A 57 5.24 -0.94 -3.63
N CYS A 58 6.26 -0.51 -4.39
CA CYS A 58 6.16 -0.41 -5.85
C CYS A 58 5.88 -1.76 -6.52
N THR A 59 6.56 -2.83 -6.08
CA THR A 59 6.34 -4.19 -6.58
C THR A 59 4.93 -4.68 -6.29
N LEU A 60 4.44 -4.48 -5.06
CA LEU A 60 3.08 -4.87 -4.67
C LEU A 60 2.02 -4.18 -5.53
N VAL A 61 2.11 -2.87 -5.70
CA VAL A 61 1.18 -2.09 -6.55
C VAL A 61 1.27 -2.55 -8.00
N SER A 62 2.48 -2.85 -8.48
CA SER A 62 2.68 -3.33 -9.85
C SER A 62 1.98 -4.64 -10.13
N ASN A 63 2.01 -5.57 -9.18
CA ASN A 63 1.30 -6.84 -9.26
C ASN A 63 -0.23 -6.68 -9.14
N GLY A 64 -0.70 -5.63 -8.44
CA GLY A 64 -2.12 -5.34 -8.23
C GLY A 64 -2.84 -4.69 -9.41
N ARG A 65 -2.11 -4.08 -10.36
CA ARG A 65 -2.69 -3.25 -11.46
C ARG A 65 -3.66 -3.99 -12.40
N GLY A 66 -3.66 -5.32 -12.44
CA GLY A 66 -4.60 -6.09 -13.26
C GLY A 66 -6.05 -6.13 -12.73
N ALA A 67 -6.28 -5.82 -11.45
CA ALA A 67 -7.60 -5.95 -10.84
C ALA A 67 -8.63 -4.97 -11.43
N LEU A 68 -8.27 -3.70 -11.62
CA LEU A 68 -9.16 -2.70 -12.21
C LEU A 68 -9.61 -3.11 -13.62
N GLN A 69 -8.66 -3.54 -14.47
CA GLN A 69 -8.97 -3.91 -15.85
C GLN A 69 -9.86 -5.16 -15.92
N ARG A 70 -9.66 -6.14 -15.03
CA ARG A 70 -10.55 -7.29 -14.88
C ARG A 70 -11.96 -6.88 -14.43
N THR A 71 -12.06 -6.00 -13.43
CA THR A 71 -13.35 -5.48 -12.98
C THR A 71 -14.07 -4.74 -14.10
N LEU A 72 -13.36 -3.87 -14.83
CA LEU A 72 -13.91 -3.15 -15.99
C LEU A 72 -14.38 -4.13 -17.08
N ALA A 73 -13.62 -5.18 -17.38
CA ALA A 73 -14.02 -6.20 -18.34
C ALA A 73 -15.28 -6.96 -17.90
N LEU A 74 -15.44 -7.22 -16.59
CA LEU A 74 -16.63 -7.88 -16.05
C LEU A 74 -17.88 -7.00 -16.10
N VAL A 75 -17.74 -5.69 -15.85
CA VAL A 75 -18.89 -4.77 -15.87
C VAL A 75 -19.20 -4.22 -17.26
N ALA A 76 -18.24 -4.26 -18.20
CA ALA A 76 -18.39 -3.70 -19.55
C ALA A 76 -19.66 -4.18 -20.29
N PRO A 77 -20.06 -5.47 -20.23
CA PRO A 77 -21.31 -5.93 -20.86
C PRO A 77 -22.59 -5.31 -20.28
N HIS A 78 -22.51 -4.72 -19.08
CA HIS A 78 -23.64 -4.14 -18.35
C HIS A 78 -23.64 -2.60 -18.35
N LEU A 79 -22.63 -1.97 -18.95
CA LEU A 79 -22.57 -0.51 -19.05
C LEU A 79 -23.49 -0.02 -20.18
N PRO A 80 -24.17 1.13 -20.00
CA PRO A 80 -24.90 1.76 -21.09
C PRO A 80 -23.95 2.15 -22.23
N PRO A 81 -24.43 2.23 -23.48
CA PRO A 81 -23.58 2.62 -24.60
C PRO A 81 -22.95 3.99 -24.34
N PRO A 82 -21.71 4.22 -24.78
CA PRO A 82 -21.06 5.51 -24.62
C PRO A 82 -21.94 6.59 -25.26
N ARG A 83 -22.20 7.66 -24.50
CA ARG A 83 -22.94 8.82 -25.03
C ARG A 83 -22.05 9.50 -26.06
N SER A 84 -22.52 9.55 -27.31
CA SER A 84 -21.92 10.26 -28.44
C SER A 84 -21.78 11.75 -28.16
#